data_AF-A0A0G0LM57-F1
#
_entry.id   AF-A0A0G0LM57-F1
#
_cell.length_a   1.000
_cell.length_b   1.000
_cell.length_c   1.000
_cell.angle_alpha   90.00
_cell.angle_beta   90.00
_cell.angle_gamma   90.00
#
_symmetry.space_group_name_H-M   'P 1'
#
loop_
_entity.id
_entity.type
_entity.pdbx_description
1 polymer ?
#
loop_
_entity_poly.entity_id
_entity_poly.type
_entity_poly.pdbx_seq_one_letter_code
_entity_poly.pdbx_strand_id
1 'polypeptide(L)'
;MLLVRNNVIRKYIDICLVFIALMIGTYLNLNIVESLIFTLMIWTILNPLPGKYFAYAALFFLSVTPFLLVLDRKVQAEEYAIYAYYFLVLTVIMGIYEMRHKKNEIIID
;
A
#
# COMPACT_ATOMS: atom_id res chain seq x y z
N MET A 1 11.38 -13.73 29.37
CA MET A 1 11.19 -14.76 28.31
C MET A 1 9.80 -14.74 27.64
N LEU A 2 8.76 -14.16 28.25
CA LEU A 2 7.41 -14.09 27.64
C LEU A 2 7.24 -13.06 26.50
N LEU A 3 8.15 -12.08 26.37
CA LEU A 3 8.11 -11.07 25.29
C LEU A 3 8.52 -11.63 23.92
N VAL A 4 9.41 -12.63 23.88
CA VAL A 4 9.91 -13.20 22.61
C VAL A 4 8.82 -14.03 21.89
N ARG A 5 7.95 -14.71 22.64
CA ARG A 5 6.89 -15.56 22.07
C ARG A 5 5.81 -14.76 21.33
N ASN A 6 5.56 -13.51 21.75
CA ASN A 6 4.51 -12.68 21.17
C ASN A 6 4.88 -12.13 19.78
N ASN A 7 6.17 -11.85 19.54
CA ASN A 7 6.66 -11.40 18.23
C ASN A 7 6.61 -12.50 17.18
N VAL A 8 6.81 -13.75 17.58
CA VAL A 8 6.76 -14.90 16.67
C VAL A 8 5.33 -15.12 16.17
N ILE A 9 4.34 -15.06 17.06
CA ILE A 9 2.91 -15.21 16.70
C ILE A 9 2.45 -14.08 15.77
N ARG A 10 2.84 -12.82 16.05
CA ARG A 10 2.59 -11.69 15.13
C ARG A 10 3.16 -11.96 13.74
N LYS A 11 4.42 -12.40 13.67
CA LYS A 11 5.08 -12.69 12.39
C LYS A 11 4.35 -13.78 11.59
N TYR A 12 3.81 -14.81 12.25
CA TYR A 12 2.99 -15.83 11.59
C TYR A 12 1.63 -15.29 11.12
N ILE A 13 0.99 -14.41 11.90
CA ILE A 13 -0.27 -13.75 11.50
C ILE A 13 -0.04 -12.84 10.29
N ASP A 14 1.05 -12.07 10.29
CA ASP A 14 1.45 -11.18 9.21
C ASP A 14 1.69 -11.96 7.90
N ILE A 15 2.43 -13.08 7.99
CA ILE A 15 2.66 -13.98 6.86
C ILE A 15 1.34 -14.59 6.36
N CYS A 16 0.45 -15.04 7.26
CA CYS A 16 -0.86 -15.54 6.90
C CYS A 16 -1.70 -14.49 6.17
N LEU A 17 -1.67 -13.23 6.63
CA LEU A 17 -2.38 -12.12 5.98
C LEU A 17 -1.88 -11.85 4.57
N VAL A 18 -0.56 -11.85 4.36
CA VAL A 18 0.04 -11.70 3.03
C VAL A 18 -0.39 -12.87 2.11
N PHE A 19 -0.42 -14.09 2.64
CA PHE A 19 -0.82 -15.27 1.87
C PHE A 19 -2.30 -15.23 1.48
N ILE A 20 -3.17 -14.82 2.40
CA ILE A 20 -4.61 -14.62 2.15
C ILE A 20 -4.82 -13.53 1.10
N ALA A 21 -4.08 -12.43 1.20
CA ALA A 21 -4.16 -11.34 0.22
C ALA A 21 -3.79 -11.79 -1.18
N LEU A 22 -2.73 -12.60 -1.30
CA LEU A 22 -2.28 -13.16 -2.57
C LEU A 22 -3.34 -14.13 -3.15
N MET A 23 -3.92 -15.00 -2.30
CA MET A 23 -5.02 -15.89 -2.68
C MET A 23 -6.25 -15.12 -3.17
N ILE A 24 -6.64 -14.05 -2.46
CA ILE A 24 -7.76 -13.18 -2.86
C ILE A 24 -7.46 -12.50 -4.20
N GLY A 25 -6.23 -12.01 -4.40
CA GLY A 25 -5.83 -11.40 -5.66
C GLY A 25 -5.96 -12.36 -6.85
N THR A 26 -5.54 -13.62 -6.67
CA THR A 26 -5.73 -14.66 -7.70
C THR A 26 -7.19 -15.03 -7.91
N TYR A 27 -8.00 -15.07 -6.85
CA TYR A 27 -9.43 -15.40 -6.94
C TYR A 27 -10.23 -14.32 -7.70
N LEU A 28 -9.86 -13.06 -7.52
CA LEU A 28 -10.51 -11.90 -8.16
C LEU A 28 -10.09 -11.68 -9.62
N ASN A 29 -9.24 -12.54 -10.21
CA ASN A 29 -8.66 -12.34 -11.54
C ASN A 29 -8.01 -10.96 -11.71
N LEU A 30 -7.41 -10.42 -10.63
CA LEU A 30 -6.72 -9.14 -10.70
C LEU A 30 -5.55 -9.24 -11.68
N ASN A 31 -5.30 -8.16 -12.39
CA ASN A 31 -4.17 -8.09 -13.30
C ASN A 31 -2.86 -8.24 -12.50
N ILE A 32 -1.78 -8.76 -13.12
CA ILE A 32 -0.52 -9.06 -12.40
C ILE A 32 0.00 -7.83 -11.65
N VAL A 33 -0.12 -6.65 -12.26
CA VAL A 33 0.28 -5.37 -11.66
C VAL A 33 -0.57 -5.02 -10.44
N GLU A 34 -1.88 -5.22 -10.50
CA GLU A 34 -2.81 -4.96 -9.40
C GLU A 34 -2.56 -5.92 -8.23
N SER A 35 -2.35 -7.20 -8.51
CA SER A 35 -1.98 -8.21 -7.51
C SER A 35 -0.66 -7.85 -6.82
N LEU A 36 0.32 -7.33 -7.58
CA LEU A 36 1.59 -6.86 -7.04
C LEU A 36 1.41 -5.62 -6.14
N ILE A 37 0.63 -4.63 -6.59
CA ILE A 37 0.29 -3.43 -5.79
C ILE A 37 -0.46 -3.83 -4.51
N PHE A 38 -1.42 -4.75 -4.60
CA PHE A 38 -2.19 -5.23 -3.46
C PHE A 38 -1.30 -5.95 -2.43
N THR A 39 -0.37 -6.78 -2.90
CA THR A 39 0.63 -7.44 -2.05
C THR A 39 1.54 -6.42 -1.36
N LEU A 40 2.02 -5.43 -2.12
CA LEU A 40 2.82 -4.31 -1.59
C LEU A 40 2.04 -3.49 -0.55
N MET A 41 0.74 -3.30 -0.77
CA MET A 41 -0.15 -2.60 0.15
C MET A 41 -0.23 -3.32 1.49
N ILE A 42 -0.51 -4.62 1.48
CA ILE A 42 -0.58 -5.45 2.69
C ILE A 42 0.77 -5.43 3.41
N TRP A 43 1.86 -5.59 2.66
CA TRP A 43 3.21 -5.55 3.23
C TRP A 43 3.51 -4.23 3.94
N THR A 44 3.10 -3.11 3.33
CA THR A 44 3.28 -1.76 3.89
C THR A 44 2.45 -1.53 5.15
N ILE A 45 1.23 -2.06 5.20
CA ILE A 45 0.38 -1.98 6.40
C ILE A 45 1.03 -2.75 7.56
N LEU A 46 1.69 -3.87 7.28
CA LEU A 46 2.37 -4.70 8.27
C LEU A 46 3.73 -4.15 8.68
N ASN A 47 4.48 -3.58 7.73
CA ASN A 47 5.77 -2.92 7.94
C ASN A 47 5.67 -1.46 7.52
N PRO A 48 5.30 -0.56 8.45
CA PRO A 48 5.09 0.85 8.15
C PRO A 48 6.36 1.47 7.54
N LEU A 49 6.29 1.76 6.23
CA LEU A 49 7.31 2.48 5.47
C LEU A 49 6.93 3.97 5.35
N PRO A 50 7.90 4.89 5.19
CA PRO A 50 7.58 6.31 5.11
C PRO A 50 6.54 6.62 4.02
N GLY A 51 5.44 7.27 4.39
CA GLY A 51 4.30 7.56 3.52
C GLY A 51 4.68 8.38 2.28
N LYS A 52 5.80 9.11 2.33
CA LYS A 52 6.34 9.94 1.26
C LYS A 52 6.61 9.16 -0.03
N TYR A 53 7.07 7.91 0.05
CA TYR A 53 7.37 7.11 -1.14
C TYR A 53 6.11 6.78 -1.94
N PHE A 54 5.02 6.43 -1.24
CA PHE A 54 3.72 6.17 -1.87
C PHE A 54 3.12 7.45 -2.45
N ALA A 55 3.34 8.60 -1.81
CA ALA A 55 2.89 9.89 -2.32
C ALA A 55 3.56 10.22 -3.66
N TYR A 56 4.89 10.00 -3.77
CA TYR A 56 5.61 10.19 -5.03
C TYR A 56 5.13 9.26 -6.13
N ALA A 57 4.89 7.99 -5.80
CA ALA A 57 4.33 7.03 -6.76
C ALA A 57 2.93 7.47 -7.24
N ALA A 58 2.04 7.85 -6.32
CA ALA A 58 0.70 8.34 -6.64
C ALA A 58 0.75 9.57 -7.57
N LEU A 59 1.59 10.56 -7.22
CA LEU A 59 1.77 11.77 -8.04
C LEU A 59 2.35 11.45 -9.41
N PHE A 60 3.28 10.51 -9.51
CA PHE A 60 3.85 10.08 -10.78
C PHE A 60 2.76 9.50 -11.69
N PHE A 61 2.00 8.50 -11.21
CA PHE A 61 0.93 7.88 -12.00
C PHE A 61 -0.14 8.90 -12.39
N LEU A 62 -0.57 9.75 -11.45
CA LEU A 62 -1.56 10.80 -11.70
C LEU A 62 -1.08 11.82 -12.72
N SER A 63 0.22 12.16 -12.69
CA SER A 63 0.81 13.10 -13.64
C SER A 63 0.94 12.50 -15.03
N VAL A 64 1.16 11.18 -15.15
CA VAL A 64 1.26 10.47 -16.44
C VAL A 64 -0.12 10.27 -17.08
N THR A 65 -1.19 10.09 -16.30
CA THR A 65 -2.57 9.92 -16.79
C THR A 65 -3.00 10.95 -17.85
N PRO A 66 -2.88 12.29 -17.65
CA PRO A 66 -3.28 13.26 -18.67
C PRO A 66 -2.45 13.14 -19.96
N PHE A 67 -1.16 12.79 -19.89
CA PHE A 67 -0.36 12.56 -21.09
C PHE A 67 -0.85 11.35 -21.89
N LEU A 68 -1.20 10.25 -21.20
CA LEU A 68 -1.82 9.08 -21.84
C LEU A 68 -3.17 9.41 -22.48
N LEU A 69 -3.96 10.26 -21.82
CA LEU A 69 -5.26 10.69 -22.33
C LEU A 69 -5.13 11.52 -23.62
N VAL A 70 -4.15 12.42 -23.68
CA VAL A 70 -3.84 13.23 -24.88
C VAL A 70 -3.35 12.35 -26.03
N LEU A 71 -2.65 11.25 -25.74
CA LEU A 71 -2.19 10.26 -26.72
C LEU A 71 -3.26 9.25 -27.15
N ASP A 72 -4.53 9.49 -26.77
CA ASP A 72 -5.70 8.63 -27.04
C ASP A 72 -5.56 7.19 -26.49
N ARG A 73 -4.68 6.99 -25.49
CA ARG A 73 -4.46 5.71 -24.82
C ARG A 73 -5.42 5.52 -23.63
N LYS A 74 -6.72 5.57 -23.89
CA LYS A 74 -7.77 5.59 -22.85
C LYS A 74 -7.68 4.43 -21.85
N VAL A 75 -7.47 3.20 -22.33
CA VAL A 75 -7.36 2.00 -21.46
C VAL A 75 -6.18 2.13 -20.49
N GLN A 76 -5.02 2.54 -21.00
CA GLN A 76 -3.81 2.70 -20.18
C GLN A 76 -3.92 3.90 -19.23
N ALA A 77 -4.57 4.99 -19.67
CA ALA A 77 -4.84 6.14 -18.81
C ALA A 77 -5.72 5.74 -17.61
N GLU A 78 -6.74 4.90 -17.84
CA GLU A 78 -7.61 4.37 -16.80
C GLU A 78 -6.85 3.46 -15.83
N GLU A 79 -6.04 2.51 -16.35
CA GLU A 79 -5.18 1.66 -15.52
C GLU A 79 -4.24 2.49 -14.63
N TYR A 80 -3.59 3.51 -15.19
CA TYR A 80 -2.69 4.39 -14.43
C TYR A 80 -3.43 5.22 -13.39
N ALA A 81 -4.66 5.66 -13.68
CA ALA A 81 -5.51 6.35 -12.71
C ALA A 81 -5.89 5.43 -11.54
N ILE A 82 -6.20 4.16 -11.81
CA ILE A 82 -6.47 3.15 -10.79
C ILE A 82 -5.22 2.93 -9.92
N TYR A 83 -4.02 2.83 -10.53
CA TYR A 83 -2.78 2.70 -9.77
C TYR A 83 -2.50 3.92 -8.90
N ALA A 84 -2.69 5.14 -9.43
CA ALA A 84 -2.57 6.37 -8.67
C ALA A 84 -3.51 6.37 -7.45
N TYR A 85 -4.76 5.92 -7.64
CA TYR A 85 -5.73 5.80 -6.56
C TYR A 85 -5.26 4.85 -5.45
N TYR A 86 -4.74 3.67 -5.79
CA TYR A 86 -4.22 2.73 -4.79
C TYR A 86 -3.06 3.30 -3.98
N PHE A 87 -2.10 3.95 -4.64
CA PHE A 87 -0.97 4.59 -3.95
C PHE A 87 -1.40 5.78 -3.09
N LEU A 88 -2.44 6.52 -3.51
CA LEU A 88 -2.99 7.63 -2.75
C LEU A 88 -3.66 7.14 -1.47
N VAL A 89 -4.48 6.09 -1.54
CA VAL A 89 -5.09 5.46 -0.35
C VAL A 89 -4.01 4.99 0.64
N LEU A 90 -2.95 4.34 0.14
CA LEU A 90 -1.79 3.95 0.94
C LEU A 90 -1.12 5.13 1.63
N THR A 91 -0.91 6.22 0.89
CA THR A 91 -0.32 7.45 1.42
C THR A 91 -1.13 8.01 2.58
N VAL A 92 -2.47 8.03 2.45
CA VAL A 92 -3.37 8.52 3.50
C VAL A 92 -3.33 7.62 4.72
N ILE A 93 -3.41 6.30 4.55
CA ILE A 93 -3.33 5.33 5.65
C ILE A 93 -2.02 5.51 6.41
N MET A 94 -0.91 5.60 5.69
CA MET A 94 0.41 5.72 6.28
C MET A 94 0.61 7.09 6.95
N GLY A 95 0.09 8.16 6.35
CA GLY A 95 0.09 9.49 6.97
C GLY A 95 -0.67 9.52 8.30
N ILE A 96 -1.83 8.86 8.37
CA ILE A 96 -2.59 8.72 9.64
C ILE A 96 -1.77 7.92 10.66
N TYR A 97 -1.11 6.84 10.23
CA TYR A 97 -0.28 6.02 11.10
C TYR A 97 0.90 6.82 11.68
N GLU A 98 1.64 7.54 10.84
CA GLU A 98 2.76 8.39 11.25
C GLU A 98 2.32 9.49 12.23
N MET A 99 1.17 10.14 11.97
CA MET A 99 0.64 11.17 12.87
C MET A 99 0.26 10.61 14.24
N ARG A 100 -0.29 9.39 14.31
CA ARG A 100 -0.61 8.73 15.58
C ARG A 100 0.65 8.32 16.35
N HIS A 101 1.66 7.78 15.66
CA HIS A 101 2.92 7.39 16.30
C HIS A 101 3.64 8.60 16.88
N LYS A 102 3.76 9.68 16.09
CA LYS A 102 4.38 10.93 16.53
C LYS A 102 3.64 11.56 17.72
N LYS A 103 2.30 11.47 17.76
CA LYS A 103 1.51 11.95 18.90
C LYS A 103 1.80 11.16 20.18
N ASN A 104 2.00 9.84 20.09
CA ASN A 104 2.28 9.01 21.27
C ASN A 104 3.69 9.26 21.84
N GLU A 105 4.68 9.59 21.00
CA GLU A 105 6.02 9.97 21.47
C GLU A 105 6.01 11.29 22.25
N ILE A 106 5.20 12.27 21.83
CA ILE A 106 5.11 13.59 22.47
C ILE A 106 4.40 13.55 23.85
N ILE A 107 3.62 12.51 24.15
CA ILE A 107 2.87 12.41 25.43
C ILE A 107 3.69 11.73 26.54
N ILE A 108 4.84 11.14 26.21
CA ILE A 108 5.69 10.41 27.15
C ILE A 108 6.87 11.27 27.68
N ASP A 109 7.11 12.44 27.09
CA ASP A 109 8.01 13.49 27.60
C ASP A 109 7.24 14.53 28.43
#